data_AF-A0A7C3L213-F1
#
_entry.id   AF-A0A7C3L213-F1
#
_cell.length_a   1.000
_cell.length_b   1.000
_cell.length_c   1.000
_cell.angle_alpha   90.00
_cell.angle_beta   90.00
_cell.angle_gamma   90.00
#
_symmetry.space_group_name_H-M   'P 1'
#
loop_
_entity.id
_entity.type
_entity.pdbx_description
1 polymer ?
#
loop_
_entity_poly.entity_id
_entity_poly.type
_entity_poly.pdbx_seq_one_letter_code
_entity_poly.pdbx_strand_id
1 'polypeptide(L)'
;PDYAVILGGANDLGWGDHPSEIMRNLVTIYERARSASIQPVSVTIPSIRGFDPLIPPRQVLNNLIIEYCKSKQQPFVDLFVATAEPGTLRLAEKYSNDGLHLTTEGYRVLADLLYNEVFKAVL
;
A
#
# COMPACT_ATOMS: atom_id res chain seq x y z
N PRO A 1 6.62 14.23 -13.59
CA PRO A 1 5.87 12.99 -13.90
C PRO A 1 4.38 13.28 -13.74
N ASP A 2 3.50 12.60 -14.49
CA ASP A 2 2.05 12.82 -14.35
C ASP A 2 1.50 12.15 -13.09
N TYR A 3 2.12 11.04 -12.67
CA TYR A 3 1.73 10.25 -11.51
C TYR A 3 2.89 9.97 -10.57
N ALA A 4 2.57 9.79 -9.29
CA ALA A 4 3.48 9.26 -8.27
C ALA A 4 2.82 8.10 -7.53
N VAL A 5 3.34 6.89 -7.73
CA VAL A 5 2.90 5.70 -6.98
C VAL A 5 3.59 5.69 -5.62
N ILE A 6 2.80 5.65 -4.55
CA ILE A 6 3.29 5.78 -3.18
C ILE A 6 2.90 4.54 -2.38
N LEU A 7 3.90 3.73 -2.05
CA LEU A 7 3.84 2.57 -1.16
C LEU A 7 4.78 2.85 0.01
N GLY A 8 4.24 3.20 1.19
CA GLY A 8 5.05 3.63 2.33
C GLY A 8 4.39 3.34 3.68
N GLY A 9 5.21 3.24 4.74
CA GLY A 9 4.76 2.99 6.11
C GLY A 9 5.14 1.62 6.69
N ALA A 10 5.64 0.68 5.87
CA ALA A 10 5.97 -0.66 6.34
C ALA A 10 7.15 -0.69 7.34
N ASN A 11 8.18 0.15 7.10
CA ASN A 11 9.34 0.28 7.98
C ASN A 11 8.99 1.04 9.26
N ASP A 12 8.21 2.11 9.15
CA ASP A 12 7.71 2.90 10.28
C ASP A 12 6.98 1.99 11.29
N LEU A 13 6.09 1.12 10.80
CA LEU A 13 5.46 0.09 11.63
C LEU A 13 6.46 -0.92 12.22
N GLY A 14 7.53 -1.25 11.47
CA GLY A 14 8.61 -2.10 11.95
C GLY A 14 9.44 -1.47 13.07
N TRP A 15 9.49 -0.14 13.12
CA TRP A 15 10.13 0.64 14.20
C TRP A 15 9.19 1.01 15.34
N GLY A 16 7.90 0.71 15.21
CA GLY A 16 6.90 0.91 16.27
C GLY A 16 6.16 2.24 16.21
N ASP A 17 6.26 2.98 15.10
CA ASP A 17 5.50 4.20 14.90
C ASP A 17 4.00 3.91 14.83
N HIS A 18 3.18 4.80 15.39
CA HIS A 18 1.74 4.59 15.43
C HIS A 18 1.10 4.87 14.05
N PRO A 19 0.14 4.05 13.57
CA PRO A 19 -0.48 4.21 12.25
C PRO A 19 -0.98 5.62 11.92
N SER A 20 -1.51 6.34 12.91
CA SER A 20 -1.99 7.71 12.71
C SER A 20 -0.86 8.70 12.41
N GLU A 21 0.36 8.47 12.89
CA GLU A 21 1.52 9.35 12.62
C GLU A 21 2.06 9.10 11.23
N ILE A 22 2.19 7.82 10.87
CA ILE A 22 2.54 7.38 9.53
C ILE A 22 1.54 7.96 8.52
N MET A 23 0.25 7.89 8.82
CA MET A 23 -0.78 8.48 7.96
C MET A 23 -0.61 10.00 7.81
N ARG A 24 -0.29 10.75 8.87
CA ARG A 24 -0.02 12.20 8.76
C ARG A 24 1.14 12.50 7.80
N ASN A 25 2.19 11.68 7.85
CA ASN A 25 3.32 11.78 6.92
C ASN A 25 2.90 11.45 5.48
N LEU A 26 2.13 10.38 5.28
CA LEU A 26 1.60 10.01 3.97
C LEU A 26 0.69 11.10 3.38
N VAL A 27 -0.23 11.66 4.17
CA VAL A 27 -1.06 12.81 3.74
C VAL A 27 -0.18 13.98 3.30
N THR A 28 0.88 14.29 4.05
CA THR A 28 1.82 15.35 3.67
C THR A 28 2.46 15.07 2.31
N ILE A 29 2.84 13.83 2.03
CA ILE A 29 3.40 13.42 0.73
C ILE A 29 2.36 13.54 -0.38
N TYR A 30 1.13 13.03 -0.18
CA TYR A 30 0.04 13.10 -1.15
C TYR A 30 -0.30 14.55 -1.53
N GLU A 31 -0.43 15.41 -0.53
CA GLU A 31 -0.73 16.82 -0.73
C GLU A 31 0.40 17.55 -1.45
N ARG A 32 1.66 17.27 -1.11
CA ARG A 32 2.82 17.83 -1.82
C ARG A 32 2.87 17.42 -3.29
N ALA A 33 2.60 16.14 -3.60
CA ALA A 33 2.51 15.67 -4.98
C ALA A 33 1.43 16.45 -5.74
N ARG A 34 0.23 16.56 -5.15
CA ARG A 34 -0.88 17.29 -5.75
C ARG A 34 -0.58 18.77 -5.97
N SER A 35 0.05 19.45 -5.00
CA SER A 35 0.47 20.85 -5.14
C SER A 35 1.52 21.06 -6.24
N ALA A 36 2.27 20.02 -6.60
CA ALA A 36 3.21 20.03 -7.71
C ALA A 36 2.58 19.57 -9.04
N SER A 37 1.25 19.46 -9.12
CA SER A 37 0.51 18.94 -10.28
C SER A 37 0.89 17.50 -10.66
N ILE A 38 1.27 16.69 -9.67
CA ILE A 38 1.54 15.26 -9.81
C ILE A 38 0.38 14.50 -9.16
N GLN A 39 -0.27 13.58 -9.87
CA GLN A 39 -1.36 12.79 -9.33
C GLN A 39 -0.82 11.66 -8.43
N PRO A 40 -1.05 11.69 -7.10
CA PRO A 40 -0.68 10.58 -6.24
C PRO A 40 -1.57 9.35 -6.49
N VAL A 41 -0.95 8.18 -6.50
CA VAL A 41 -1.59 6.86 -6.55
C VAL A 41 -1.14 6.10 -5.31
N SER A 42 -2.03 5.96 -4.33
CA SER A 42 -1.69 5.32 -3.07
C SER A 42 -1.71 3.80 -3.20
N VAL A 43 -0.83 3.11 -2.48
CA VAL A 43 -0.83 1.65 -2.41
C VAL A 43 -0.87 1.25 -0.94
N THR A 44 -1.81 0.37 -0.57
CA THR A 44 -1.82 -0.21 0.78
C THR A 44 -0.54 -1.01 1.00
N ILE A 45 0.03 -0.98 2.20
CA ILE A 45 1.20 -1.82 2.48
C ILE A 45 0.78 -3.29 2.47
N PRO A 46 1.59 -4.20 1.89
CA PRO A 46 1.24 -5.62 1.87
C PRO A 46 1.19 -6.18 3.29
N SER A 47 0.53 -7.33 3.44
CA SER A 47 0.64 -8.07 4.69
C SER A 47 2.04 -8.66 4.88
N ILE A 48 2.23 -9.39 5.97
CA ILE A 48 3.47 -10.07 6.36
C ILE A 48 3.17 -11.49 6.80
N ARG A 49 4.22 -12.31 6.91
CA ARG A 49 4.17 -13.69 7.37
C ARG A 49 5.31 -13.95 8.35
N GLY A 50 5.03 -14.69 9.42
CA GLY A 50 6.02 -14.98 10.47
C GLY A 50 6.18 -13.86 11.50
N PHE A 51 5.48 -12.73 11.30
CA PHE A 51 5.50 -11.55 12.16
C PHE A 51 4.07 -11.09 12.50
N ASP A 52 3.16 -12.04 12.73
CA ASP A 52 1.72 -11.82 12.86
C ASP A 52 1.28 -10.68 13.80
N PRO A 53 1.95 -10.39 14.93
CA PRO A 53 1.60 -9.24 15.78
C PRO A 53 1.66 -7.88 15.05
N LEU A 54 2.40 -7.79 13.94
CA LEU A 54 2.52 -6.59 13.12
C LEU A 54 1.49 -6.54 11.97
N ILE A 55 0.56 -7.52 11.86
CA ILE A 55 -0.55 -7.50 10.88
C ILE A 55 -1.66 -6.52 11.31
N PRO A 56 -2.17 -6.52 12.56
CA PRO A 56 -3.20 -5.57 12.98
C PRO A 56 -2.85 -4.08 12.73
N PRO A 57 -1.65 -3.56 13.05
CA PRO A 57 -1.34 -2.17 12.77
C PRO A 57 -1.25 -1.86 11.26
N ARG A 58 -0.94 -2.86 10.41
CA ARG A 58 -1.02 -2.72 8.94
C ARG A 58 -2.46 -2.53 8.48
N GLN A 59 -3.39 -3.30 9.03
CA GLN A 59 -4.82 -3.12 8.73
C GLN A 59 -5.30 -1.73 9.16
N VAL A 60 -4.90 -1.25 10.33
CA VAL A 60 -5.24 0.11 10.78
C VAL A 60 -4.69 1.16 9.81
N LEU A 61 -3.40 1.11 9.46
CA LEU A 61 -2.80 2.06 8.52
C LEU A 61 -3.45 1.99 7.14
N ASN A 62 -3.68 0.79 6.61
CA ASN A 62 -4.30 0.59 5.30
C ASN A 62 -5.74 1.11 5.26
N ASN A 63 -6.51 0.91 6.32
CA ASN A 63 -7.85 1.49 6.42
C ASN A 63 -7.80 3.03 6.38
N LEU A 64 -6.85 3.66 7.10
CA LEU A 64 -6.66 5.11 7.05
C LEU A 64 -6.28 5.61 5.63
N ILE A 65 -5.41 4.87 4.94
CA ILE A 65 -5.04 5.17 3.53
C ILE A 65 -6.29 5.10 2.64
N ILE A 66 -7.06 4.02 2.73
CA ILE A 66 -8.26 3.79 1.91
C ILE A 66 -9.32 4.86 2.19
N GLU A 67 -9.59 5.17 3.46
CA GLU A 67 -10.57 6.19 3.85
C GLU A 67 -10.17 7.57 3.34
N TYR A 68 -8.90 7.95 3.47
CA TYR A 68 -8.41 9.20 2.92
C TYR A 68 -8.59 9.25 1.40
N CYS A 69 -8.19 8.19 0.68
CA CYS A 69 -8.29 8.14 -0.78
C CYS A 69 -9.75 8.24 -1.24
N LYS A 70 -10.67 7.51 -0.59
CA LYS A 70 -12.11 7.62 -0.85
C LYS A 70 -12.64 9.04 -0.60
N SER A 71 -12.23 9.69 0.50
CA SER A 71 -12.66 11.06 0.82
C SER A 71 -12.18 12.10 -0.19
N LYS A 72 -11.06 11.85 -0.86
CA LYS A 72 -10.44 12.75 -1.85
C LYS A 72 -10.71 12.34 -3.30
N GLN A 73 -11.46 11.25 -3.52
CA GLN A 73 -11.63 10.64 -4.85
C GLN A 73 -10.28 10.36 -5.53
N GLN A 74 -9.27 9.99 -4.74
CA GLN A 74 -7.92 9.68 -5.19
C GLN A 74 -7.82 8.18 -5.52
N PRO A 75 -7.19 7.80 -6.65
CA PRO A 75 -6.96 6.40 -6.97
C PRO A 75 -6.04 5.74 -5.94
N PHE A 76 -6.35 4.49 -5.61
CA PHE A 76 -5.52 3.65 -4.77
C PHE A 76 -5.59 2.19 -5.23
N VAL A 77 -4.55 1.42 -4.89
CA VAL A 77 -4.47 -0.02 -5.11
C VAL A 77 -4.40 -0.74 -3.76
N ASP A 78 -5.23 -1.77 -3.58
CA ASP A 78 -5.22 -2.60 -2.37
C ASP A 78 -4.30 -3.83 -2.52
N LEU A 79 -3.01 -3.61 -2.35
CA LEU A 79 -1.99 -4.65 -2.43
C LEU A 79 -2.06 -5.63 -1.25
N PHE A 80 -2.51 -5.19 -0.08
CA PHE A 80 -2.68 -6.05 1.10
C PHE A 80 -3.59 -7.23 0.78
N VAL A 81 -4.80 -6.96 0.29
CA VAL A 81 -5.77 -8.01 -0.03
C VAL A 81 -5.30 -8.86 -1.20
N ALA A 82 -4.75 -8.23 -2.24
CA ALA A 82 -4.32 -8.93 -3.45
C ALA A 82 -3.14 -9.89 -3.23
N THR A 83 -2.36 -9.70 -2.16
CA THR A 83 -1.21 -10.54 -1.83
C THR A 83 -1.41 -11.40 -0.58
N ALA A 84 -2.57 -11.31 0.08
CA ALA A 84 -2.88 -12.15 1.22
C ALA A 84 -3.09 -13.62 0.83
N GLU A 85 -2.67 -14.53 1.70
CA GLU A 85 -2.99 -15.95 1.61
C GLU A 85 -4.49 -16.16 1.82
N PRO A 86 -5.20 -16.81 0.88
CA PRO A 86 -6.65 -17.00 0.96
C PRO A 86 -7.12 -17.58 2.30
N GLY A 87 -8.17 -16.99 2.86
CA GLY A 87 -8.72 -17.39 4.16
C GLY A 87 -7.90 -16.93 5.36
N THR A 88 -6.81 -16.18 5.15
CA THR A 88 -6.00 -15.61 6.23
C THR A 88 -5.74 -14.13 5.98
N LEU A 89 -5.05 -13.49 6.93
CA LEU A 89 -4.52 -12.14 6.77
C LEU A 89 -3.01 -12.13 6.53
N ARG A 90 -2.35 -13.28 6.39
CA ARG A 90 -0.89 -13.35 6.19
C ARG A 90 -0.53 -13.12 4.73
N LEU A 91 0.67 -12.64 4.47
CA LEU A 91 1.23 -12.63 3.11
C LEU A 91 1.32 -14.06 2.55
N ALA A 92 0.86 -14.28 1.32
CA ALA A 92 0.96 -15.58 0.67
C ALA A 92 2.43 -15.97 0.44
N GLU A 93 2.77 -17.24 0.65
CA GLU A 93 4.17 -17.71 0.60
C GLU A 93 4.82 -17.47 -0.75
N LYS A 94 4.09 -17.67 -1.86
CA LYS A 94 4.60 -17.40 -3.21
C LYS A 94 5.02 -15.94 -3.43
N TYR A 95 4.46 -15.01 -2.67
CA TYR A 95 4.73 -13.59 -2.81
C TYR A 95 5.85 -13.09 -1.91
N SER A 96 6.44 -13.91 -1.04
CA SER A 96 7.59 -13.50 -0.23
C SER A 96 8.47 -14.66 0.22
N ASN A 97 9.79 -14.47 0.09
CA ASN A 97 10.79 -15.44 0.55
C ASN A 97 11.09 -15.31 2.05
N ASP A 98 10.87 -14.15 2.65
CA ASP A 98 11.22 -13.83 4.04
C ASP A 98 10.00 -13.40 4.88
N GLY A 99 8.80 -13.41 4.28
CA GLY A 99 7.56 -13.00 4.89
C GLY A 99 7.36 -11.48 4.98
N LEU A 100 8.23 -10.66 4.37
CA LEU A 100 8.14 -9.20 4.38
C LEU A 100 8.30 -8.57 2.99
N HIS A 101 9.34 -8.94 2.25
CA HIS A 101 9.63 -8.37 0.94
C HIS A 101 8.97 -9.17 -0.18
N LEU A 102 8.44 -8.48 -1.19
CA LEU A 102 7.79 -9.13 -2.31
C LEU A 102 8.80 -9.87 -3.19
N THR A 103 8.43 -11.06 -3.64
CA THR A 103 9.10 -11.74 -4.76
C THR A 103 8.77 -11.05 -6.08
N THR A 104 9.41 -11.50 -7.16
CA THR A 104 9.03 -11.10 -8.53
C THR A 104 7.55 -11.33 -8.81
N GLU A 105 6.96 -12.43 -8.32
CA GLU A 105 5.52 -12.68 -8.48
C GLU A 105 4.67 -11.66 -7.71
N GLY A 106 5.06 -11.32 -6.49
CA GLY A 106 4.38 -10.28 -5.70
C GLY A 106 4.44 -8.90 -6.36
N TYR A 107 5.59 -8.52 -6.92
CA TYR A 107 5.72 -7.28 -7.69
C TYR A 107 4.93 -7.29 -8.99
N ARG A 108 4.74 -8.47 -9.61
CA ARG A 108 3.89 -8.62 -10.80
C ARG A 108 2.43 -8.31 -10.48
N VAL A 109 1.93 -8.78 -9.33
CA VAL A 109 0.59 -8.41 -8.83
C VAL A 109 0.46 -6.90 -8.68
N LEU A 110 1.43 -6.22 -8.06
CA LEU A 110 1.41 -4.76 -7.94
C LEU A 110 1.36 -4.08 -9.32
N ALA A 111 2.19 -4.52 -10.28
CA ALA A 111 2.21 -3.95 -11.62
C ALA A 111 0.87 -4.15 -12.36
N ASP A 112 0.29 -5.35 -12.27
CA ASP A 112 -0.99 -5.67 -12.92
C ASP A 112 -2.13 -4.85 -12.32
N LEU A 113 -2.18 -4.66 -11.00
CA LEU A 113 -3.18 -3.83 -10.34
C LEU A 113 -3.04 -2.36 -10.75
N LEU A 114 -1.83 -1.80 -10.68
CA LEU A 114 -1.57 -0.42 -11.08
C LEU A 114 -1.97 -0.18 -12.54
N TYR A 115 -1.59 -1.08 -13.44
CA TYR A 115 -1.96 -0.96 -14.85
C TYR A 115 -3.48 -1.04 -15.02
N ASN A 116 -4.13 -2.09 -14.52
CA ASN A 116 -5.55 -2.33 -14.80
C ASN A 116 -6.51 -1.35 -14.10
N GLU A 117 -6.19 -0.93 -12.88
CA GLU A 117 -7.09 -0.11 -12.05
C GLU A 117 -6.83 1.40 -12.20
N VAL A 118 -5.61 1.79 -12.57
CA VAL A 118 -5.21 3.20 -12.60
C VAL A 118 -4.84 3.66 -14.01
N PHE A 119 -3.94 2.95 -14.69
CA PHE A 119 -3.31 3.48 -15.90
C PHE A 119 -3.99 3.08 -17.22
N LYS A 120 -4.73 1.98 -17.26
CA LYS A 120 -5.34 1.46 -18.49
C LYS A 120 -6.33 2.43 -19.15
N ALA A 121 -6.98 3.28 -18.37
CA ALA A 121 -7.95 4.25 -18.90
C ALA A 121 -7.30 5.54 -19.45
N VAL A 122 -6.01 5.73 -19.22
CA VAL A 122 -5.25 6.97 -19.55
C VAL A 122 -4.08 6.72 -20.52
N LEU A 123 -3.76 5.46 -20.82
CA LEU A 123 -2.79 5.03 -21.84
C LEU A 123 -3.53 4.51 -23.09
#